data_AF-A0A8C9CFR2-F1
#
_entry.id   AF-A0A8C9CFR2-F1
#
_cell.length_a   1.000
_cell.length_b   1.000
_cell.length_c   1.000
_cell.angle_alpha   90.00
_cell.angle_beta   90.00
_cell.angle_gamma   90.00
#
_symmetry.space_group_name_H-M   'P 1'
#
loop_
_entity.id
_entity.type
_entity.pdbx_description
1 polymer ?
#
loop_
_entity_poly.entity_id
_entity_poly.type
_entity_poly.pdbx_seq_one_letter_code
_entity_poly.pdbx_strand_id
1 'polypeptide(L)' 'DSSAGRWPCTQDLGPGAGENTRASDGTSSRLVNGTDCERPSQPWQGALLLGPSKLYCGAVLVDSQWLLTAAHCRKQ' A
#
# COMPACT_ATOMS: atom_id res chain seq x y z
N ASP A 1 -21.29 -12.51 7.58
CA ASP A 1 -20.20 -13.24 8.26
C ASP A 1 -18.89 -12.60 7.85
N SER A 2 -18.16 -12.08 8.82
CA SER A 2 -17.04 -11.15 8.65
C SER A 2 -15.75 -11.94 8.44
N SER A 3 -15.53 -12.45 7.23
CA SER A 3 -14.27 -13.10 6.87
C SER A 3 -13.26 -12.03 6.42
N ALA A 4 -12.72 -11.29 7.39
CA ALA A 4 -11.59 -10.38 7.18
C ALA A 4 -10.36 -11.20 6.74
N GLY A 5 -10.13 -11.25 5.42
CA GLY A 5 -8.96 -11.86 4.82
C GLY A 5 -7.71 -11.07 5.21
N ARG A 6 -6.74 -11.75 5.82
CA ARG A 6 -5.53 -11.16 6.38
C ARG A 6 -4.46 -10.97 5.30
N TRP A 7 -4.40 -9.80 4.65
CA TRP A 7 -3.16 -9.33 4.00
C TRP A 7 -2.83 -7.90 4.43
N PRO A 8 -1.55 -7.55 4.64
CA PRO A 8 -1.25 -6.46 5.55
C PRO A 8 -1.04 -5.14 4.80
N CYS A 9 -1.69 -4.10 5.31
CA CYS A 9 -1.20 -2.72 5.39
C CYS A 9 0.33 -2.66 5.50
N THR A 10 0.99 -1.64 4.91
CA THR A 10 2.47 -1.48 4.78
C THR A 10 3.22 -2.35 5.79
N GLN A 11 3.70 -3.52 5.35
CA GLN A 11 4.61 -4.28 6.17
C GLN A 11 5.89 -3.45 6.22
N ASP A 12 6.36 -3.12 7.42
CA ASP A 12 7.79 -3.12 7.63
C ASP A 12 8.25 -4.52 7.20
N LEU A 13 8.93 -4.61 6.05
CA LEU A 13 9.77 -5.76 5.80
C LEU A 13 10.81 -5.71 6.92
N GLY A 14 10.52 -6.37 8.03
CA GLY A 14 11.43 -6.47 9.16
C GLY A 14 12.79 -7.00 8.67
N PRO A 15 13.85 -6.86 9.47
CA PRO A 15 15.17 -7.38 9.13
C PRO A 15 15.12 -8.92 9.08
N GLY A 16 14.67 -9.44 7.94
CA GLY A 16 14.44 -10.85 7.66
C GLY A 16 14.45 -11.14 6.16
N ALA A 17 14.67 -10.13 5.31
CA ALA A 17 15.10 -10.30 3.92
C ALA A 17 16.61 -10.58 3.83
N GLY A 18 17.13 -11.34 4.79
CA GLY A 18 18.51 -11.79 4.88
C GLY A 18 18.56 -13.10 5.65
N GLU A 19 19.06 -14.13 4.97
CA GLU A 19 19.71 -15.32 5.53
C GLU A 19 18.90 -16.66 5.64
N ASN A 20 19.08 -17.48 4.58
CA ASN A 20 19.50 -18.90 4.55
C ASN A 20 18.68 -20.06 5.18
N THR A 21 17.37 -20.16 4.96
CA THR A 21 16.71 -21.49 5.01
C THR A 21 16.62 -22.09 3.62
N ARG A 22 17.24 -23.27 3.42
CA ARG A 22 17.18 -24.05 2.16
C ARG A 22 15.71 -24.30 1.78
N ALA A 23 15.18 -23.51 0.85
CA ALA A 23 13.85 -23.68 0.30
C ALA A 23 13.85 -24.84 -0.71
N SER A 24 13.73 -26.06 -0.21
CA SER A 24 13.11 -27.14 -0.98
C SER A 24 11.61 -27.10 -0.72
N ASP A 25 10.92 -26.14 -1.32
CA ASP A 25 9.63 -26.39 -1.98
C ASP A 25 9.29 -25.20 -2.90
N GLY A 26 8.99 -25.49 -4.16
CA GLY A 26 8.93 -24.54 -5.27
C GLY A 26 7.66 -23.69 -5.32
N THR A 27 7.19 -23.15 -4.19
CA THR A 27 6.03 -22.26 -4.15
C THR A 27 6.33 -21.02 -3.31
N SER A 28 7.01 -20.05 -3.93
CA SER A 28 6.83 -18.65 -3.54
C SER A 28 5.32 -18.37 -3.62
N SER A 29 4.68 -18.13 -2.48
CA SER A 29 3.25 -17.81 -2.41
C SER A 29 3.05 -16.45 -3.09
N ARG A 30 2.83 -16.47 -4.40
CA ARG A 30 2.57 -15.27 -5.18
C ARG A 30 1.33 -14.59 -4.62
N LEU A 31 1.53 -13.45 -3.97
CA LEU A 31 0.48 -12.56 -3.52
C LEU A 31 -0.24 -11.98 -4.76
N VAL A 32 -1.39 -12.55 -5.11
CA VAL A 32 -2.24 -12.09 -6.23
C VAL A 32 -3.27 -11.10 -5.69
N ASN A 33 -3.37 -9.91 -6.29
CA ASN A 33 -4.39 -8.87 -6.02
C ASN A 33 -4.38 -8.17 -4.65
N GLY A 34 -3.63 -8.66 -3.65
CA GLY A 34 -3.60 -8.01 -2.32
C GLY A 34 -4.92 -8.16 -1.54
N THR A 35 -5.06 -7.43 -0.42
CA THR A 35 -6.36 -7.24 0.26
C THR A 35 -6.58 -5.80 0.68
N ASP A 36 -7.84 -5.50 0.98
CA ASP A 36 -8.23 -4.25 1.59
C ASP A 36 -7.55 -4.03 2.95
N CYS A 37 -7.13 -2.79 3.19
CA CYS A 37 -6.60 -2.37 4.48
C CYS A 37 -7.76 -2.06 5.45
N GLU A 38 -7.59 -2.43 6.71
CA GLU A 38 -8.50 -1.99 7.77
C GLU A 38 -8.41 -0.47 7.92
N ARG A 39 -9.54 0.24 7.98
CA ARG A 39 -9.53 1.68 8.32
C ARG A 39 -9.41 1.84 9.84
N PRO A 40 -8.46 2.64 10.38
CA PRO A 40 -7.64 3.66 9.72
C PRO A 40 -6.14 3.29 9.60
N SER A 41 -5.79 2.03 9.31
CA SER A 41 -4.41 1.52 9.37
C SER A 41 -3.39 2.20 8.45
N GLN A 42 -3.82 3.02 7.49
CA GLN A 42 -2.97 3.77 6.57
C GLN A 42 -3.32 5.27 6.62
N PRO A 43 -3.09 5.94 7.77
CA PRO A 43 -3.56 7.30 7.97
C PRO A 43 -2.85 8.33 7.06
N TRP A 44 -1.68 7.98 6.54
CA TRP A 44 -0.94 8.79 5.57
C TRP A 44 -1.43 8.62 4.12
N GLN A 45 -2.30 7.64 3.83
CA GLN A 45 -2.77 7.40 2.47
C GLN A 45 -3.67 8.55 2.00
N GLY A 46 -3.22 9.27 0.97
CA GLY A 46 -3.95 10.36 0.32
C GLY A 46 -4.41 10.02 -1.10
N ALA A 47 -5.34 10.82 -1.61
CA ALA A 47 -5.86 10.74 -2.97
C ALA A 47 -5.95 12.14 -3.58
N LEU A 48 -5.49 12.28 -4.83
CA LEU A 48 -5.72 13.45 -5.66
C LEU A 48 -7.00 13.24 -6.45
N LEU A 49 -7.98 14.13 -6.28
CA LEU A 49 -9.29 14.06 -6.91
C LEU A 49 -9.44 15.13 -8.00
N LEU A 50 -10.07 14.77 -9.11
CA LEU A 50 -10.46 15.69 -10.19
C LEU A 50 -11.97 15.94 -10.15
N GLY A 51 -12.35 17.22 -10.24
CA GLY A 51 -13.76 17.61 -10.21
C GLY A 51 -14.42 17.20 -8.88
N PRO A 52 -15.70 16.77 -8.88
CA PRO A 52 -16.44 16.53 -7.65
C PRO A 52 -15.89 15.35 -6.81
N SER A 53 -15.27 14.33 -7.41
CA SER A 53 -14.73 13.17 -6.65
C SER A 53 -13.97 12.13 -7.48
N LYS A 54 -13.52 12.43 -8.72
CA LYS A 54 -12.88 11.40 -9.55
C LYS A 54 -11.44 11.15 -9.09
N LEU A 55 -11.13 9.96 -8.59
CA LEU A 55 -9.76 9.57 -8.26
C LEU A 55 -8.86 9.71 -9.49
N TYR A 56 -7.76 10.44 -9.33
CA TYR A 56 -6.78 10.68 -10.38
C TYR A 56 -5.44 10.01 -10.08
N CYS A 57 -4.90 10.25 -8.88
CA CYS A 57 -3.65 9.66 -8.42
C CYS A 57 -3.67 9.41 -6.91
N GLY A 58 -2.77 8.54 -6.44
CA GLY A 58 -2.45 8.41 -5.02
C GLY A 58 -1.49 9.50 -4.53
N ALA A 59 -1.46 9.71 -3.23
CA ALA A 59 -0.49 10.58 -2.55
C ALA A 59 -0.20 10.05 -1.13
N VAL A 60 0.85 10.57 -0.49
CA VAL A 60 1.23 10.25 0.90
C VAL A 60 1.38 11.55 1.70
N LEU A 61 0.75 11.63 2.87
CA LEU A 61 0.92 12.74 3.81
C LEU A 61 2.29 12.64 4.48
N VAL A 62 3.18 13.58 4.17
CA VAL A 62 4.55 13.63 4.72
C VAL A 62 4.70 14.70 5.80
N ASP A 63 3.77 15.66 5.84
CA ASP A 63 3.64 16.66 6.89
C ASP A 63 2.17 17.14 6.95
N SER A 64 1.81 17.86 8.00
CA SER A 64 0.49 18.49 8.21
C SER A 64 -0.08 19.25 7.00
N GLN A 65 0.77 19.78 6.12
CA GLN A 65 0.37 20.56 4.94
C GLN A 65 1.03 20.08 3.64
N TRP A 66 1.73 18.94 3.65
CA TRP A 66 2.50 18.47 2.50
C TRP A 66 2.14 17.03 2.10
N LEU A 67 1.80 16.87 0.82
CA LEU A 67 1.57 15.58 0.18
C LEU A 67 2.68 15.29 -0.83
N LEU A 68 3.21 14.07 -0.78
CA LEU A 68 4.12 13.52 -1.80
C LEU A 68 3.32 12.69 -2.81
N THR A 69 3.61 12.86 -4.11
CA THR A 69 3.00 12.10 -5.20
C THR A 69 4.00 11.93 -6.35
N ALA A 70 3.64 11.14 -7.37
CA ALA A 70 4.48 10.95 -8.55
C ALA A 70 4.47 12.21 -9.44
N ALA A 71 5.61 12.55 -10.04
CA ALA A 71 5.73 13.74 -10.90
C ALA A 71 4.75 13.72 -12.10
N HIS A 72 4.45 12.53 -12.65
CA HIS A 72 3.50 12.38 -13.76
C HIS A 72 2.04 12.64 -13.36
N CYS A 73 1.74 12.70 -12.06
CA CYS A 73 0.43 13.07 -11.53
C CYS A 73 0.23 14.60 -11.48
N ARG A 74 1.21 15.40 -11.93
CA ARG A 74 1.00 16.85 -12.06
C ARG A 74 0.03 17.10 -13.21
N LYS A 75 -1.17 17.60 -12.87
CA LYS A 75 -2.12 18.09 -13.86
C LYS A 75 -1.54 19.33 -14.55
N GLN A 76 -1.60 19.36 -15.87
CA GLN A 76 -1.34 20.57 -16.66
C GLN A 76 -2.56 21.50 -16.65
#